data_AF-A0A2A4NJ92-F1
#
_entry.id   AF-A0A2A4NJ92-F1
#
_cell.length_a   1.000
_cell.length_b   1.000
_cell.length_c   1.000
_cell.angle_alpha   90.00
_cell.angle_beta   90.00
_cell.angle_gamma   90.00
#
_symmetry.space_group_name_H-M   'P 1'
#
loop_
_entity.id
_entity.type
_entity.pdbx_description
1 polymer ?
#
loop_
_entity_poly.entity_id
_entity_poly.type
_entity_poly.pdbx_seq_one_letter_code
_entity_poly.pdbx_strand_id
1 'polypeptide(L)'
;MLAKRKFRFSDRSDARRDSGQQQGLVLTAEDAANIDAFAIKLQEAIDLLTKEVTAIGEGRLNVVSDIFSEKAALLKWLELKLPLIEPFMNHEGTKTRGLPDLLMKLKGIANEDGALLSRMSTAAGTIVREMEKAMNRNNLHGTYGKTGEKVGKPLGPEVHLDREL
;
A
#
# COMPACT_ATOMS: atom_id res chain seq x y z
N MET A 1 20.40 12.95 -43.43
CA MET A 1 21.09 11.68 -43.11
C MET A 1 20.24 10.93 -42.10
N LEU A 2 19.66 9.78 -42.47
CA LEU A 2 18.83 8.98 -41.56
C LEU A 2 19.72 8.24 -40.56
N ALA A 3 19.53 8.50 -39.27
CA ALA A 3 20.19 7.77 -38.20
C ALA A 3 19.80 6.28 -38.29
N LYS A 4 20.78 5.41 -38.54
CA LYS A 4 20.60 3.95 -38.51
C LYS A 4 20.08 3.57 -37.13
N ARG A 5 18.83 3.08 -37.04
CA ARG A 5 18.30 2.44 -35.83
C ARG A 5 19.17 1.22 -35.53
N LYS A 6 20.05 1.33 -34.53
CA LYS A 6 20.77 0.19 -33.98
C LYS A 6 19.76 -0.70 -33.26
N PHE A 7 19.67 -1.96 -33.70
CA PHE A 7 18.79 -2.94 -33.08
C PHE A 7 19.54 -3.61 -31.91
N ARG A 8 18.88 -3.72 -30.74
CA ARG A 8 19.43 -4.24 -29.47
C ARG A 8 20.15 -5.60 -29.56
N PHE A 9 19.86 -6.39 -30.60
CA PHE A 9 20.53 -7.66 -30.85
C PHE A 9 21.99 -7.49 -31.27
N SER A 10 22.35 -6.44 -32.01
CA SER A 10 23.73 -6.24 -32.50
C SER A 10 24.68 -5.95 -31.34
N ASP A 11 24.28 -5.07 -30.42
CA ASP A 11 25.14 -4.67 -29.29
C ASP A 11 25.36 -5.84 -28.32
N ARG A 12 24.36 -6.73 -28.15
CA ARG A 12 24.52 -7.97 -27.36
C ARG A 12 25.44 -8.98 -28.03
N SER A 13 25.39 -9.11 -29.35
CA SER A 13 26.31 -9.99 -30.08
C SER A 13 27.75 -9.47 -30.07
N ASP A 14 27.94 -8.15 -30.15
CA ASP A 14 29.27 -7.54 -30.10
C ASP A 14 29.86 -7.61 -28.70
N ALA A 15 29.07 -7.34 -27.65
CA ALA A 15 29.51 -7.52 -26.26
C ALA A 15 29.86 -8.97 -25.91
N ARG A 16 29.18 -9.96 -26.51
CA ARG A 16 29.52 -11.40 -26.36
C ARG A 16 30.81 -11.79 -27.06
N ARG A 17 31.13 -11.15 -28.19
CA ARG A 17 32.39 -11.39 -28.92
C ARG A 17 33.59 -10.86 -28.15
N ASP A 18 33.42 -9.73 -27.48
CA ASP A 18 34.50 -9.07 -26.74
C ASP A 18 34.77 -9.72 -25.37
N SER A 19 33.74 -10.29 -24.73
CA SER A 19 33.87 -10.87 -23.38
C SER A 19 34.33 -12.33 -23.34
N GLY A 20 34.40 -13.05 -24.47
CA GLY A 20 34.82 -14.46 -24.53
C GLY A 20 33.96 -15.44 -23.73
N GLN A 21 32.86 -14.99 -23.13
CA GLN A 21 32.03 -15.80 -22.25
C GLN A 21 30.92 -16.50 -23.02
N GLN A 22 31.09 -17.81 -23.23
CA GLN A 22 30.01 -18.71 -23.61
C GLN A 22 29.10 -18.91 -22.38
N GLN A 23 27.86 -18.40 -22.47
CA GLN A 23 26.68 -18.71 -21.62
C GLN A 23 26.23 -17.72 -20.52
N GLY A 24 26.87 -16.55 -20.35
CA GLY A 24 26.35 -15.50 -19.45
C GLY A 24 25.47 -14.44 -20.15
N LEU A 25 24.46 -13.89 -19.48
CA LEU A 25 23.84 -12.62 -19.91
C LEU A 25 24.90 -11.52 -19.80
N VAL A 26 25.50 -11.14 -20.93
CA VAL A 26 26.48 -10.05 -20.95
C VAL A 26 25.75 -8.73 -20.74
N LEU A 27 26.20 -7.97 -19.74
CA LEU A 27 25.60 -6.71 -19.33
C LEU A 27 26.11 -5.59 -20.24
N THR A 28 25.23 -4.97 -21.01
CA THR A 28 25.61 -3.84 -21.87
C THR A 28 25.74 -2.55 -21.04
N ALA A 29 26.42 -1.53 -21.57
CA ALA A 29 26.51 -0.22 -20.91
C ALA A 29 25.12 0.41 -20.66
N GLU A 30 24.15 0.17 -21.56
CA GLU A 30 22.77 0.64 -21.39
C GLU A 30 22.04 -0.16 -20.30
N ASP A 31 22.25 -1.48 -20.20
CA ASP A 31 21.68 -2.29 -19.12
C ASP A 31 22.23 -1.85 -17.76
N ALA A 32 23.54 -1.56 -17.66
CA ALA A 32 24.16 -1.04 -16.43
C ALA A 32 23.50 0.28 -15.99
N ALA A 33 23.34 1.22 -16.92
CA ALA A 33 22.69 2.51 -16.64
C ALA A 33 21.22 2.35 -16.21
N ASN A 34 20.49 1.40 -16.80
CA ASN A 34 19.12 1.10 -16.39
C ASN A 34 19.05 0.55 -14.96
N ILE A 35 19.98 -0.34 -14.60
CA ILE A 35 20.06 -0.91 -13.24
C ILE A 35 20.41 0.19 -12.23
N ASP A 36 21.36 1.07 -12.56
CA ASP A 36 21.74 2.21 -11.72
C ASP A 36 20.56 3.18 -11.51
N ALA A 37 19.86 3.56 -12.59
CA ALA A 37 18.69 4.41 -12.50
C ALA A 37 17.58 3.79 -11.65
N PHE A 38 17.41 2.46 -11.73
CA PHE A 38 16.41 1.77 -10.92
C PHE A 38 16.78 1.69 -9.45
N ALA A 39 18.05 1.45 -9.13
CA ALA A 39 18.53 1.50 -7.75
C ALA A 39 18.27 2.88 -7.12
N ILE A 40 18.54 3.96 -7.86
CA ILE A 40 18.23 5.34 -7.42
C ILE A 40 16.73 5.49 -7.15
N LYS A 41 15.88 5.03 -8.07
CA LYS A 41 14.42 5.13 -7.89
C LYS A 41 13.86 4.25 -6.77
N LEU A 42 14.47 3.11 -6.50
CA LEU A 42 14.15 2.32 -5.30
C LEU A 42 14.51 3.08 -4.02
N GLN A 43 15.67 3.74 -4.00
CA GLN A 43 16.07 4.55 -2.85
C GLN A 43 15.13 5.74 -2.64
N GLU A 44 14.74 6.45 -3.70
CA GLU A 44 13.71 7.50 -3.63
C GLU A 44 12.39 6.98 -3.04
N ALA A 45 11.94 5.79 -3.46
CA ALA A 45 10.73 5.16 -2.93
C ALA A 45 10.87 4.78 -1.45
N ILE A 46 12.02 4.24 -1.05
CA ILE A 46 12.35 3.94 0.34
C ILE A 46 12.28 5.19 1.20
N ASP A 47 12.89 6.28 0.76
CA ASP A 47 12.93 7.54 1.52
C ASP A 47 11.53 8.15 1.65
N LEU A 48 10.75 8.11 0.57
CA LEU A 48 9.37 8.60 0.57
C LEU A 48 8.48 7.83 1.55
N LEU A 49 8.53 6.49 1.52
CA LEU A 49 7.74 5.66 2.44
C LEU A 49 8.25 5.76 3.88
N THR A 50 9.56 5.90 4.10
CA THR A 50 10.10 6.12 5.45
C THR A 50 9.58 7.43 6.03
N LYS A 51 9.51 8.49 5.21
CA LYS A 51 8.90 9.77 5.58
C LYS A 51 7.42 9.62 5.92
N GLU A 52 6.67 8.84 5.13
CA GLU A 52 5.27 8.50 5.40
C GLU A 52 5.11 7.84 6.78
N VAL A 53 5.81 6.70 7.00
CA VAL A 53 5.75 5.93 8.25
C VAL A 53 6.10 6.80 9.46
N THR A 54 7.16 7.59 9.37
CA THR A 54 7.61 8.48 10.46
C THR A 54 6.55 9.54 10.77
N ALA A 55 6.03 10.22 9.75
CA ALA A 55 5.05 11.27 9.93
C ALA A 55 3.72 10.71 10.47
N ILE A 56 3.28 9.54 10.02
CA ILE A 56 2.10 8.90 10.60
C ILE A 56 2.35 8.48 12.06
N GLY A 57 3.54 7.96 12.37
CA GLY A 57 3.95 7.65 13.75
C GLY A 57 3.88 8.85 14.70
N GLU A 58 4.08 10.05 14.18
CA GLU A 58 3.94 11.33 14.89
C GLU A 58 2.50 11.89 14.88
N GLY A 59 1.54 11.18 14.27
CA GLY A 59 0.14 11.61 14.16
C GLY A 59 -0.15 12.57 13.01
N ARG A 60 0.80 12.81 12.10
CA ARG A 60 0.64 13.70 10.93
C ARG A 60 0.06 12.94 9.75
N LEU A 61 -1.28 12.85 9.68
CA LEU A 61 -1.98 12.05 8.65
C LEU A 61 -2.16 12.76 7.31
N ASN A 62 -2.08 14.09 7.30
CA ASN A 62 -2.17 14.87 6.07
C ASN A 62 -1.09 14.48 5.05
N VAL A 63 0.09 14.06 5.55
CA VAL A 63 1.22 13.63 4.73
C VAL A 63 0.84 12.54 3.73
N VAL A 64 -0.07 11.63 4.09
CA VAL A 64 -0.48 10.48 3.26
C VAL A 64 -1.13 10.97 1.97
N SER A 65 -1.95 12.02 2.07
CA SER A 65 -2.59 12.63 0.90
C SER A 65 -1.60 13.47 0.10
N ASP A 66 -0.71 14.19 0.76
CA ASP A 66 0.28 15.06 0.13
C ASP A 66 1.25 14.26 -0.77
N ILE A 67 1.74 13.12 -0.29
CA ILE A 67 2.74 12.29 -1.00
C ILE A 67 2.12 11.24 -1.93
N PHE A 68 0.79 11.07 -1.94
CA PHE A 68 0.12 10.04 -2.71
C PHE A 68 0.47 10.11 -4.21
N SER A 69 0.48 11.32 -4.76
CA SER A 69 0.80 11.54 -6.18
C SER A 69 2.24 11.13 -6.52
N GLU A 70 3.19 11.41 -5.63
CA GLU A 70 4.60 11.02 -5.77
C GLU A 70 4.76 9.50 -5.70
N LYS A 71 4.09 8.84 -4.75
CA LYS A 71 4.07 7.38 -4.59
C LYS A 71 3.52 6.68 -5.84
N ALA A 72 2.42 7.19 -6.40
CA ALA A 72 1.82 6.68 -7.62
C ALA A 72 2.74 6.85 -8.85
N ALA A 73 3.43 7.99 -8.95
CA ALA A 73 4.39 8.25 -10.03
C ALA A 73 5.61 7.33 -9.95
N LEU A 74 6.16 7.13 -8.75
CA LEU A 74 7.28 6.22 -8.51
C LEU A 74 6.91 4.77 -8.83
N LEU A 75 5.74 4.30 -8.36
CA LEU A 75 5.25 2.96 -8.65
C LEU A 75 5.15 2.73 -10.17
N LYS A 76 4.49 3.65 -10.88
CA LYS A 76 4.36 3.57 -12.34
C LYS A 76 5.72 3.51 -13.04
N TRP A 77 6.68 4.32 -12.58
CA TRP A 77 8.03 4.31 -13.15
C TRP A 77 8.73 2.97 -12.91
N LEU A 78 8.65 2.43 -11.69
CA LEU A 78 9.27 1.16 -11.32
C LEU A 78 8.66 0.00 -12.12
N GLU A 79 7.34 -0.05 -12.26
CA GLU A 79 6.64 -1.06 -13.07
C GLU A 79 7.08 -1.04 -14.53
N LEU A 80 7.25 0.15 -15.12
CA LEU A 80 7.70 0.29 -16.51
C LEU A 80 9.14 -0.18 -16.73
N LYS A 81 9.99 -0.07 -15.70
CA LYS A 81 11.41 -0.40 -15.79
C LYS A 81 11.75 -1.81 -15.30
N LEU A 82 10.87 -2.44 -14.53
CA LEU A 82 11.05 -3.77 -13.98
C LEU A 82 11.38 -4.84 -15.06
N PRO A 83 10.70 -4.93 -16.21
CA PRO A 83 10.99 -5.95 -17.22
C PRO A 83 12.39 -5.84 -17.84
N LEU A 84 13.02 -4.67 -17.76
CA LEU A 84 14.39 -4.46 -18.25
C LEU A 84 15.44 -5.02 -17.29
N ILE A 85 15.09 -5.17 -16.01
CA ILE A 85 16.02 -5.46 -14.93
C ILE A 85 15.82 -6.88 -14.42
N GLU A 86 14.58 -7.38 -14.47
CA GLU A 86 14.21 -8.75 -14.11
C GLU A 86 15.19 -9.82 -14.65
N PRO A 87 15.63 -9.78 -15.94
CA PRO A 87 16.59 -10.76 -16.46
C PRO A 87 17.96 -10.75 -15.77
N PHE A 88 18.31 -9.63 -15.11
CA PHE A 88 19.61 -9.40 -14.48
C PHE A 88 19.57 -9.55 -12.95
N MET A 89 18.42 -9.90 -12.35
CA MET A 89 18.27 -9.96 -10.89
C MET A 89 19.26 -10.89 -10.18
N ASN A 90 19.68 -11.97 -10.83
CA ASN A 90 20.68 -12.91 -10.30
C ASN A 90 22.11 -12.62 -10.79
N HIS A 91 22.29 -11.63 -11.66
CA HIS A 91 23.58 -11.27 -12.24
C HIS A 91 24.43 -10.47 -11.23
N GLU A 92 25.74 -10.68 -11.21
CA GLU A 92 26.65 -9.98 -10.27
C GLU A 92 26.51 -8.45 -10.34
N GLY A 93 26.28 -7.91 -11.54
CA GLY A 93 26.07 -6.48 -11.76
C GLY A 93 24.90 -5.85 -10.99
N THR A 94 23.84 -6.60 -10.66
CA THR A 94 22.74 -6.10 -9.80
C THR A 94 23.06 -6.27 -8.32
N LYS A 95 23.76 -7.35 -7.94
CA LYS A 95 24.22 -7.60 -6.57
C LYS A 95 25.20 -6.54 -6.09
N THR A 96 26.19 -6.18 -6.91
CA THR A 96 27.18 -5.12 -6.58
C THR A 96 26.50 -3.77 -6.35
N ARG A 97 25.35 -3.53 -6.98
CA ARG A 97 24.54 -2.32 -6.82
C ARG A 97 23.51 -2.40 -5.69
N GLY A 98 23.49 -3.51 -4.95
CA GLY A 98 22.61 -3.70 -3.79
C GLY A 98 21.12 -3.77 -4.11
N LEU A 99 20.72 -4.06 -5.37
CA LEU A 99 19.30 -4.14 -5.73
C LEU A 99 18.50 -5.13 -4.87
N PRO A 100 19.00 -6.35 -4.56
CA PRO A 100 18.29 -7.27 -3.68
C PRO A 100 17.99 -6.67 -2.31
N ASP A 101 18.97 -5.99 -1.71
CA ASP A 101 18.82 -5.37 -0.39
C ASP A 101 17.86 -4.19 -0.41
N LEU A 102 17.92 -3.35 -1.45
CA LEU A 102 16.98 -2.26 -1.66
C LEU A 102 15.53 -2.78 -1.80
N LEU A 103 15.33 -3.85 -2.57
CA LEU A 103 14.00 -4.46 -2.72
C LEU A 103 13.49 -5.07 -1.41
N MET A 104 14.34 -5.74 -0.64
CA MET A 104 13.97 -6.25 0.69
C MET A 104 13.61 -5.11 1.64
N LYS A 105 14.39 -4.03 1.65
CA LYS A 105 14.14 -2.85 2.47
C LYS A 105 12.82 -2.17 2.08
N LEU A 106 12.59 -1.95 0.78
CA LEU A 106 11.35 -1.38 0.27
C LEU A 106 10.13 -2.23 0.67
N LYS A 107 10.23 -3.56 0.53
CA LYS A 107 9.18 -4.49 0.98
C LYS A 107 8.91 -4.36 2.48
N GLY A 108 9.95 -4.27 3.30
CA GLY A 108 9.83 -4.09 4.75
C GLY A 108 9.05 -2.83 5.11
N ILE A 109 9.45 -1.70 4.53
CA ILE A 109 8.81 -0.40 4.79
C ILE A 109 7.37 -0.37 4.27
N ALA A 110 7.12 -0.89 3.07
CA ALA A 110 5.76 -0.94 2.52
C ALA A 110 4.81 -1.81 3.38
N ASN A 111 5.32 -2.91 3.96
CA ASN A 111 4.54 -3.73 4.88
C ASN A 111 4.24 -2.99 6.19
N GLU A 112 5.22 -2.25 6.72
CA GLU A 112 5.04 -1.45 7.93
C GLU A 112 4.01 -0.34 7.72
N ASP A 113 4.13 0.42 6.63
CA ASP A 113 3.19 1.45 6.20
C ASP A 113 1.76 0.89 6.09
N GLY A 114 1.59 -0.21 5.36
CA GLY A 114 0.29 -0.88 5.22
C GLY A 114 -0.30 -1.38 6.54
N ALA A 115 0.52 -1.98 7.41
CA ALA A 115 0.09 -2.44 8.73
C ALA A 115 -0.33 -1.28 9.63
N LEU A 116 0.35 -0.15 9.53
CA LEU A 116 0.03 1.04 10.29
C LEU A 116 -1.31 1.64 9.82
N LEU A 117 -1.49 1.84 8.51
CA LEU A 117 -2.74 2.34 7.94
C LEU A 117 -3.93 1.41 8.24
N SER A 118 -3.71 0.10 8.22
CA SER A 118 -4.73 -0.90 8.58
C SER A 118 -5.16 -0.79 10.05
N ARG A 119 -4.21 -0.66 10.98
CA ARG A 119 -4.50 -0.46 12.41
C ARG A 119 -5.28 0.83 12.64
N MET A 120 -4.92 1.90 11.94
CA MET A 120 -5.62 3.18 12.00
C MET A 120 -7.07 3.10 11.52
N SER A 121 -7.29 2.45 10.36
CA SER A 121 -8.65 2.22 9.84
C SER A 121 -9.51 1.43 10.83
N THR A 122 -8.92 0.41 11.46
CA THR A 122 -9.60 -0.39 12.49
C THR A 122 -9.97 0.44 13.72
N ALA A 123 -9.05 1.30 14.20
CA ALA A 123 -9.29 2.18 15.33
C ALA A 123 -10.42 3.19 15.04
N ALA A 124 -10.38 3.84 13.87
CA ALA A 124 -11.43 4.76 13.43
C ALA A 124 -12.80 4.05 13.32
N GLY A 125 -12.86 2.85 12.74
CA GLY A 125 -14.09 2.06 12.67
C GLY A 125 -14.64 1.68 14.04
N THR A 126 -13.76 1.41 15.01
CA THR A 126 -14.16 1.13 16.40
C THR A 126 -14.79 2.36 17.04
N ILE A 127 -14.18 3.54 16.86
CA ILE A 127 -14.72 4.81 17.37
C ILE A 127 -16.13 5.04 16.82
N VAL A 128 -16.33 4.89 15.51
CA VAL A 128 -17.64 5.06 14.88
C VAL A 128 -18.68 4.11 15.49
N ARG A 129 -18.35 2.83 15.65
CA ARG A 129 -19.25 1.84 16.27
C ARG A 129 -19.62 2.20 17.71
N GLU A 130 -18.66 2.67 18.50
CA GLU A 130 -18.93 3.09 19.88
C GLU A 130 -19.79 4.36 19.93
N MET A 131 -19.59 5.31 19.00
CA MET A 131 -20.47 6.47 18.87
C MET A 131 -21.90 6.06 18.49
N GLU A 132 -22.07 5.15 17.54
CA GLU A 132 -23.39 4.60 17.18
C GLU A 132 -24.08 3.91 18.36
N LYS A 133 -23.35 3.11 19.15
CA LYS A 133 -23.89 2.50 20.37
C LYS A 133 -24.32 3.55 21.39
N ALA A 134 -23.51 4.58 21.62
CA ALA A 134 -23.84 5.67 22.55
C ALA A 134 -25.07 6.44 22.08
N MET A 135 -25.14 6.78 20.78
CA MET A 135 -26.30 7.42 20.17
C MET A 135 -27.55 6.54 20.29
N ASN A 136 -27.47 5.24 19.97
CA ASN A 136 -28.62 4.33 20.07
C ASN A 136 -29.10 4.12 21.52
N ARG A 137 -28.19 4.11 22.50
CA ARG A 137 -28.55 4.08 23.93
C ARG A 137 -29.26 5.36 24.37
N ASN A 138 -28.82 6.51 23.88
CA ASN A 138 -29.44 7.80 24.18
C ASN A 138 -30.72 8.04 23.38
N ASN A 139 -30.86 7.43 22.21
CA ASN A 139 -32.03 7.51 21.33
C ASN A 139 -33.10 6.43 21.65
N LEU A 140 -32.90 5.62 22.70
CA LEU A 140 -33.97 4.82 23.34
C LEU A 140 -35.02 5.68 24.09
N HIS A 141 -35.00 7.00 23.87
CA HIS A 141 -36.03 7.96 24.25
C HIS A 141 -37.29 7.81 23.37
N GLY A 142 -37.95 6.66 23.46
CA GLY A 142 -39.24 6.45 22.81
C GLY A 142 -40.02 5.24 23.30
N THR A 143 -39.36 4.25 23.91
CA THR A 143 -40.06 3.06 24.42
C THR A 143 -40.27 3.09 25.92
N TYR A 144 -39.58 3.94 26.68
CA TYR A 144 -39.75 4.05 28.13
C TYR A 144 -39.86 5.51 28.56
N GLY A 145 -40.86 5.81 29.40
CA GLY A 145 -41.06 7.13 29.99
C GLY A 145 -39.99 7.44 31.05
N LYS A 146 -39.94 8.69 31.51
CA LYS A 146 -38.99 9.17 32.54
C LYS A 146 -39.04 8.38 33.87
N THR A 147 -40.07 7.57 34.07
CA THR A 147 -40.30 6.68 35.22
C THR A 147 -39.89 5.21 34.97
N GLY A 148 -39.42 4.86 33.78
CA GLY A 148 -39.08 3.48 33.42
C GLY A 148 -40.27 2.62 32.97
N GLU A 149 -41.42 3.22 32.68
CA GLU A 149 -42.59 2.50 32.14
C GLU A 149 -42.60 2.47 30.61
N LYS A 150 -42.97 1.32 30.02
CA LYS A 150 -42.94 1.12 28.58
C LYS A 150 -44.06 1.93 27.89
N VAL A 151 -43.71 2.99 27.15
CA VAL A 151 -44.67 3.83 26.40
C VAL A 151 -45.06 3.09 25.12
N GLY A 152 -46.01 2.17 25.24
CA GLY A 152 -46.43 1.34 24.11
C GLY A 152 -47.11 0.06 24.57
N LYS A 153 -48.22 0.20 25.28
CA LYS A 153 -49.19 -0.88 25.43
C LYS A 153 -50.53 -0.34 24.93
N PRO A 154 -51.11 -0.84 23.83
CA PRO A 154 -52.48 -0.51 23.51
C PRO A 154 -53.35 -1.06 24.64
N LEU A 155 -54.10 -0.17 25.29
CA LEU A 155 -55.21 -0.50 26.16
C LEU A 155 -56.24 -1.27 25.30
N GLY A 156 -56.31 -2.58 25.50
CA GLY A 156 -57.29 -3.48 24.90
C GLY A 156 -57.64 -4.58 25.92
N PRO A 157 -58.88 -5.04 25.92
CA PRO A 157 -59.84 -4.79 27.00
C PRO A 157 -59.66 -5.75 28.18
N GLU A 158 -60.01 -5.28 29.39
CA GLU A 158 -60.16 -6.13 30.57
C GLU A 158 -61.16 -7.25 30.27
N VAL A 159 -60.66 -8.48 30.17
CA VAL A 159 -61.50 -9.68 30.18
C VAL A 159 -61.79 -10.00 31.65
N HIS A 160 -62.92 -9.51 32.14
CA HIS A 160 -63.51 -9.97 33.40
C HIS A 160 -64.13 -11.36 33.16
N LEU A 161 -63.39 -12.40 33.56
CA LEU A 161 -63.90 -13.77 33.64
C LEU A 161 -64.47 -13.98 35.05
N ASP A 162 -65.60 -13.37 35.34
CA ASP A 162 -66.44 -13.76 36.47
C ASP A 162 -67.89 -13.86 35.98
N ARG A 163 -68.34 -15.09 35.75
CA ARG A 163 -69.76 -15.43 35.81
C ARG A 163 -69.94 -16.78 36.48
N GLU A 164 -70.66 -16.72 37.59
CA GLU A 164 -70.93 -17.76 38.58
C GLU A 164 -71.83 -18.91 38.09
N LEU A 165 -71.73 -20.03 38.82
CA LEU A 165 -72.72 -21.09 39.12
C LEU A 165 -73.39 -21.87 37.97
#